data_AF-A0A954G1V2-F1
#
_entry.id   AF-A0A954G1V2-F1
#
_cell.length_a   1.000
_cell.length_b   1.000
_cell.length_c   1.000
_cell.angle_alpha   90.00
_cell.angle_beta   90.00
_cell.angle_gamma   90.00
#
_symmetry.space_group_name_H-M   'P 1'
#
loop_
_entity.id
_entity.type
_entity.pdbx_description
1 polymer ?
#
loop_
_entity_poly.entity_id
_entity_poly.type
_entity_poly.pdbx_seq_one_letter_code
_entity_poly.pdbx_strand_id
1 'polypeptide(L)'
;MKNRYPLVFIVGLIFSVSLWNACFESPLSSKQLEAKVPSQSNPRQDHSAMLPSSSSPLHEGSRHLAKIAKLATPSVVHIQCERQTPRGAVEETGSGVIVRGDGTSGLYIVTNRHV
;
A
#
# COMPACT_ATOMS: atom_id res chain seq x y z
N MET A 1 20.98 -36.33 -33.72
CA MET A 1 21.64 -35.44 -32.74
C MET A 1 20.65 -35.20 -31.60
N LYS A 2 20.90 -35.77 -30.42
CA LYS A 2 19.96 -35.77 -29.28
C LYS A 2 20.01 -34.42 -28.54
N ASN A 3 18.89 -33.69 -28.49
CA ASN A 3 18.75 -32.40 -27.81
C ASN A 3 19.03 -32.52 -26.31
N ARG A 4 20.17 -32.00 -25.85
CA ARG A 4 20.61 -32.02 -24.44
C ARG A 4 20.22 -30.76 -23.65
N TYR A 5 19.46 -29.85 -24.26
CA TYR A 5 19.15 -28.54 -23.70
C TYR A 5 17.87 -28.40 -22.84
N PRO A 6 16.90 -29.34 -22.78
CA PRO A 6 15.67 -29.10 -22.01
C PRO A 6 15.93 -29.12 -20.50
N LEU A 7 16.90 -29.92 -20.05
CA LEU A 7 17.20 -30.08 -18.62
C LEU A 7 17.91 -28.83 -18.05
N VAL A 8 18.78 -28.20 -18.84
CA VAL A 8 19.47 -26.95 -18.46
C VAL A 8 18.48 -25.80 -18.30
N PHE A 9 17.47 -25.71 -19.18
CA PHE A 9 16.41 -24.70 -19.07
C PHE A 9 15.55 -24.88 -17.82
N ILE A 10 15.18 -26.11 -17.49
CA ILE A 10 14.37 -26.40 -16.30
C ILE A 10 15.17 -26.08 -15.02
N VAL A 11 16.44 -26.45 -14.96
CA VAL A 11 17.31 -26.12 -13.82
C VAL A 11 17.48 -24.60 -13.68
N GLY A 12 17.68 -23.88 -14.78
CA GLY A 12 17.78 -22.41 -14.78
C GLY A 12 16.49 -21.73 -14.28
N LEU A 13 15.32 -22.26 -14.66
CA LEU A 13 14.03 -21.70 -14.25
C LEU A 13 13.73 -21.95 -12.76
N ILE A 14 14.11 -23.12 -12.23
CA ILE A 14 14.01 -23.42 -10.79
C ILE A 14 14.93 -22.50 -9.97
N PHE A 15 16.15 -22.25 -10.45
CA PHE A 15 17.08 -21.33 -9.78
C PHE A 15 16.58 -19.88 -9.79
N SER A 16 15.97 -19.40 -10.88
CA SER A 16 15.48 -18.01 -10.93
C SER A 16 14.28 -17.77 -10.01
N VAL A 17 13.34 -18.72 -9.94
CA VAL A 17 12.19 -18.65 -9.02
C VAL A 17 12.64 -18.71 -7.56
N SER A 18 13.63 -19.56 -7.25
CA SER A 18 14.16 -19.66 -5.89
C SER A 18 14.92 -18.40 -5.46
N LEU A 19 15.63 -17.75 -6.39
CA LEU A 19 16.34 -16.50 -6.13
C LEU A 19 15.38 -15.32 -5.91
N TRP A 20 14.25 -15.28 -6.64
CA TRP A 20 13.21 -14.26 -6.43
C TRP A 20 12.57 -14.36 -5.05
N ASN A 21 12.24 -15.58 -4.60
CA ASN A 21 11.72 -15.80 -3.24
C ASN A 21 12.75 -15.43 -2.17
N ALA A 22 14.04 -15.76 -2.35
CA ALA A 22 15.07 -15.41 -1.38
C ALA A 22 15.34 -13.90 -1.27
N CYS A 23 15.21 -13.14 -2.37
CA CYS A 23 15.42 -11.69 -2.36
C CYS A 23 14.22 -10.91 -1.79
N PHE A 24 12.98 -11.35 -2.05
CA PHE A 24 11.78 -10.64 -1.59
C PHE A 24 11.34 -11.09 -0.19
N GLU A 25 11.71 -12.29 0.23
CA GLU A 25 11.35 -12.89 1.51
C GLU A 25 12.58 -13.03 2.44
N SER A 26 13.43 -12.00 2.45
CA SER A 26 14.34 -11.84 3.57
C SER A 26 13.53 -11.31 4.76
N PRO A 27 13.36 -12.07 5.85
CA PRO A 27 12.90 -11.46 7.09
C PRO A 27 13.99 -10.45 7.43
N LEU A 28 13.67 -9.16 7.41
CA LEU A 28 14.50 -8.12 7.98
C LEU A 28 14.95 -8.64 9.35
N SER A 29 16.20 -9.07 9.44
CA SER A 29 16.77 -9.68 10.62
C SER A 29 16.67 -8.64 11.72
N SER A 30 15.69 -8.82 12.60
CA SER A 30 15.34 -7.90 13.68
C SER A 30 16.52 -7.60 14.62
N LYS A 31 17.58 -8.40 14.55
CA LYS A 31 18.84 -8.21 15.28
C LYS A 31 19.64 -6.97 14.84
N GLN A 32 19.39 -6.40 13.66
CA GLN A 32 20.06 -5.15 13.23
C GLN A 32 19.21 -3.88 13.39
N LEU A 33 17.94 -4.02 13.80
CA LEU A 33 17.07 -2.90 14.19
C LEU A 33 17.01 -2.70 15.71
N GLU A 34 17.92 -3.34 16.45
CA GLU A 34 18.05 -3.09 17.88
C GLU A 34 18.73 -1.74 18.06
N ALA A 35 17.91 -0.70 18.28
CA ALA A 35 18.38 0.62 18.64
C ALA A 35 19.43 0.49 19.75
N LYS A 36 20.58 1.16 19.60
CA LYS A 36 21.61 1.23 20.64
C LYS A 36 20.97 1.80 21.91
N VAL A 37 20.56 0.94 22.85
CA VAL A 37 20.04 1.36 24.14
C VAL A 37 21.20 2.01 24.90
N PRO A 38 21.13 3.30 25.25
CA PRO A 38 22.13 3.93 26.09
C PRO A 38 22.17 3.15 27.42
N SER A 39 23.36 2.75 27.85
CA SER A 39 23.59 2.09 29.14
C SER A 39 23.00 2.96 30.25
N GLN A 40 21.85 2.54 30.77
CA GLN A 40 21.06 3.26 31.75
C GLN A 40 21.70 3.05 33.14
N SER A 41 22.61 3.94 33.54
CA SER A 41 22.93 4.12 34.95
C SER A 41 21.69 4.68 35.63
N ASN A 42 21.00 3.84 36.39
CA ASN A 42 19.78 4.20 37.10
C ASN A 42 20.13 5.18 38.24
N PRO A 43 19.57 6.39 38.21
CA PRO A 43 18.69 6.72 39.31
C PRO A 43 17.35 7.19 38.77
N ARG A 44 16.30 6.70 39.42
CA ARG A 44 14.90 7.10 39.24
C ARG A 44 14.78 8.64 39.31
N GLN A 45 14.80 9.33 38.17
CA GLN A 45 14.51 10.76 38.08
C GLN A 45 14.11 11.14 36.64
N ASP A 46 12.84 11.55 36.50
CA ASP A 46 12.36 12.63 35.61
C ASP A 46 12.54 12.56 34.08
N HIS A 47 12.32 11.40 33.45
CA HIS A 47 12.12 11.35 31.99
C HIS A 47 10.66 11.36 31.52
N SER A 48 9.68 11.30 32.43
CA SER A 48 8.25 11.40 32.08
C SER A 48 7.79 12.82 31.75
N ALA A 49 8.59 13.84 32.05
CA ALA A 49 8.26 15.25 31.80
C ALA A 49 8.65 15.74 30.39
N MET A 50 9.35 14.91 29.60
CA MET A 50 9.82 15.27 28.25
C MET A 50 9.26 14.34 27.17
N LEU A 51 8.07 13.77 27.39
CA LEU A 51 7.27 13.32 26.26
C LEU A 51 6.79 14.59 25.54
N PRO A 52 7.12 14.79 24.25
CA PRO A 52 6.61 15.93 23.51
C PRO A 52 5.11 15.91 23.69
N SER A 53 4.56 17.04 24.14
CA SER A 53 3.13 17.26 24.28
C SER A 53 2.41 16.61 23.11
N SER A 54 1.28 15.97 23.38
CA SER A 54 0.39 15.27 22.43
C SER A 54 -0.10 16.11 21.23
N SER A 55 0.49 17.29 21.02
CA SER A 55 0.28 18.32 20.03
C SER A 55 1.55 18.62 19.22
N SER A 56 2.33 17.61 18.82
CA SER A 56 3.34 17.87 17.79
C SER A 56 2.61 18.31 16.50
N PRO A 57 3.10 19.33 15.77
CA PRO A 57 2.40 19.81 14.56
C PRO A 57 2.13 18.72 13.53
N LEU A 58 3.00 17.71 13.43
CA LEU A 58 2.81 16.53 12.59
C LEU A 58 1.66 15.63 13.08
N HIS A 59 1.54 15.45 14.40
CA HIS A 59 0.45 14.67 14.99
C HIS A 59 -0.90 15.37 14.79
N GLU A 60 -0.94 16.70 14.92
CA GLU A 60 -2.14 17.48 14.64
C GLU A 60 -2.51 17.45 13.15
N GLY A 61 -1.54 17.63 12.26
CA GLY A 61 -1.74 17.53 10.81
C GLY A 61 -2.27 16.15 10.38
N SER A 62 -1.68 15.07 10.89
CA SER A 62 -2.16 13.70 10.59
C SER A 62 -3.58 13.46 11.10
N ARG A 63 -3.95 14.01 12.27
CA ARG A 63 -5.32 13.95 12.79
C ARG A 63 -6.31 14.67 11.87
N HIS A 64 -5.93 15.81 11.30
CA HIS A 64 -6.78 16.52 10.34
C HIS A 64 -6.96 15.73 9.03
N LEU A 65 -5.89 15.16 8.48
CA LEU A 65 -5.98 14.31 7.28
C LEU A 65 -6.85 13.08 7.53
N ALA A 66 -6.69 12.41 8.67
CA ALA A 66 -7.51 11.27 9.05
C ALA A 66 -9.00 11.65 9.16
N LYS A 67 -9.30 12.84 9.70
CA LYS A 67 -10.67 13.36 9.78
C LYS A 67 -11.26 13.62 8.39
N ILE A 68 -10.50 14.23 7.49
CA ILE A 68 -10.93 14.48 6.10
C ILE A 68 -11.19 13.15 5.39
N ALA A 69 -10.25 12.21 5.45
CA ALA A 69 -10.41 10.89 4.85
C ALA A 69 -11.67 10.19 5.38
N LYS A 70 -11.86 10.17 6.70
CA LYS A 70 -13.05 9.56 7.32
C LYS A 70 -14.37 10.13 6.79
N LEU A 71 -14.43 11.44 6.53
CA LEU A 71 -15.63 12.10 6.01
C LEU A 71 -15.80 11.92 4.49
N ALA A 72 -14.70 11.88 3.74
CA ALA A 72 -14.72 11.81 2.27
C ALA A 72 -14.85 10.38 1.74
N THR A 73 -14.25 9.37 2.40
CA THR A 73 -14.20 7.98 1.91
C THR A 73 -15.57 7.40 1.51
N PRO A 74 -16.67 7.61 2.25
CA PRO A 74 -17.98 7.06 1.86
C PRO A 74 -18.53 7.60 0.53
N SER A 75 -18.02 8.74 0.05
CA SER A 75 -18.42 9.34 -1.22
C SER A 75 -17.58 8.87 -2.42
N VAL A 76 -16.48 8.15 -2.18
CA VAL A 76 -15.57 7.66 -3.23
C VAL A 76 -15.88 6.20 -3.52
N VAL A 77 -15.99 5.85 -4.80
CA VAL A 77 -16.30 4.50 -5.27
C VAL A 77 -15.19 3.94 -6.15
N HIS A 78 -15.05 2.62 -6.14
CA HIS A 78 -14.21 1.89 -7.09
C HIS A 78 -14.97 1.65 -8.39
N ILE A 79 -14.30 1.83 -9.52
CA ILE A 79 -14.85 1.57 -10.86
C ILE A 79 -14.06 0.41 -11.45
N GLN A 80 -14.77 -0.62 -11.90
CA GLN A 80 -14.22 -1.75 -12.62
C GLN A 80 -14.94 -1.86 -13.96
N CYS A 81 -14.15 -1.84 -15.03
CA CYS A 81 -14.61 -1.91 -16.41
C CYS A 81 -14.03 -3.18 -17.02
N GLU A 82 -14.90 -4.03 -17.57
CA GLU A 82 -14.47 -5.24 -18.27
C GLU A 82 -14.88 -5.15 -19.74
N ARG A 83 -13.91 -5.33 -20.63
CA ARG A 83 -14.14 -5.34 -22.07
C ARG A 83 -13.69 -6.65 -22.68
N GLN A 84 -14.63 -7.36 -23.29
CA GLN A 84 -14.30 -8.52 -24.11
C GLN A 84 -13.72 -8.07 -25.45
N THR A 85 -12.52 -8.56 -25.76
CA THR A 85 -11.88 -8.37 -27.07
C THR A 85 -11.65 -9.74 -27.72
N PRO A 86 -11.43 -9.81 -29.04
CA PRO A 86 -11.07 -11.06 -29.71
C PRO A 86 -9.80 -11.74 -29.17
N ARG A 87 -8.99 -11.01 -28.40
CA ARG A 87 -7.74 -11.49 -27.78
C ARG A 87 -7.88 -11.83 -26.29
N GLY A 88 -9.06 -11.64 -25.70
CA GLY A 88 -9.35 -11.90 -24.29
C GLY A 88 -10.10 -10.77 -23.60
N ALA A 89 -10.41 -10.97 -22.32
CA ALA A 89 -10.98 -9.95 -21.45
C ALA A 89 -9.89 -8.94 -21.05
N VAL A 90 -10.20 -7.66 -21.19
CA VAL A 90 -9.36 -6.56 -20.71
C VAL A 90 -10.09 -5.92 -19.53
N GLU A 91 -9.41 -5.83 -18.39
CA GLU A 91 -9.92 -5.19 -17.19
C GLU A 91 -9.24 -3.83 -17.02
N GLU A 92 -10.06 -2.79 -16.83
CA GLU A 92 -9.63 -1.43 -16.53
C GLU A 92 -10.24 -1.03 -15.18
N THR A 93 -9.46 -0.30 -14.38
CA THR A 93 -9.87 0.10 -13.03
C THR A 93 -9.70 1.59 -12.82
N GLY A 94 -10.55 2.16 -11.97
CA GLY A 94 -10.36 3.52 -11.49
C GLY A 94 -11.23 3.86 -10.30
N SER A 95 -11.49 5.15 -10.14
CA SER A 95 -12.26 5.69 -9.03
C SER A 95 -13.25 6.74 -9.50
N GLY A 96 -14.33 6.93 -8.74
CA GLY A 96 -15.30 7.97 -8.99
C GLY A 96 -15.81 8.58 -7.69
N VAL A 97 -16.53 9.68 -7.79
CA VAL A 97 -17.14 10.37 -6.66
C VAL A 97 -18.65 10.45 -6.84
N ILE A 98 -19.39 10.15 -5.78
CA ILE A 98 -20.85 10.26 -5.72
C ILE A 98 -21.23 11.74 -5.57
N VAL A 99 -22.03 12.24 -6.50
CA VAL A 99 -22.58 13.60 -6.50
C VAL A 99 -24.10 13.58 -6.59
N ARG A 100 -24.74 14.64 -6.11
CA ARG A 100 -26.17 14.91 -6.34
C ARG A 100 -26.26 15.98 -7.43
N GLY A 101 -27.15 15.77 -8.39
CA GLY A 101 -27.43 16.77 -9.42
C GLY A 101 -28.28 17.89 -8.85
N ASP A 102 -27.94 19.13 -9.16
CA ASP A 102 -28.80 20.27 -8.83
C ASP A 102 -30.03 20.25 -9.74
N GLY A 103 -31.22 20.14 -9.15
CA GLY A 103 -32.49 20.16 -9.88
C GLY A 103 -32.91 18.83 -10.53
N THR A 104 -32.11 17.76 -10.43
CA THR A 104 -32.50 16.41 -10.86
C THR A 104 -32.47 15.43 -9.68
N SER A 105 -33.53 14.64 -9.53
CA SER A 105 -33.53 13.58 -8.53
C SER A 105 -32.59 12.44 -8.97
N GLY A 106 -31.45 12.29 -8.32
CA GLY A 106 -30.53 11.18 -8.60
C GLY A 106 -29.19 11.28 -7.87
N LEU A 107 -28.56 10.12 -7.71
CA LEU A 107 -27.14 10.00 -7.37
C LEU A 107 -26.38 9.71 -8.66
N TYR A 108 -25.32 10.47 -8.91
CA TYR A 108 -24.47 10.32 -10.08
C TYR A 108 -23.05 10.01 -9.63
N ILE A 109 -22.30 9.27 -10.45
CA ILE A 109 -20.88 9.03 -10.23
C ILE A 109 -20.11 9.86 -11.26
N VAL A 110 -19.22 10.72 -10.79
CA VAL A 110 -18.31 11.50 -11.64
C VAL A 110 -16.94 10.83 -11.63
N THR A 111 -16.41 10.58 -12.82
CA THR A 111 -15.05 10.08 -13.03
C THR A 111 -14.43 10.71 -14.28
N ASN A 112 -13.14 10.46 -14.49
CA ASN A 112 -12.45 10.87 -15.68
C ASN A 112 -12.89 10.04 -16.88
N ARG A 113 -12.90 10.64 -18.08
CA ARG A 113 -13.26 9.94 -19.32
C ARG A 113 -12.36 8.75 -19.68
N HIS A 114 -11.12 8.74 -19.19
CA HIS A 114 -10.15 7.68 -19.48
C HIS A 114 -10.20 6.50 -18.51
N VAL A 115 -11.06 6.59 -17.49
CA VAL A 115 -11.38 5.51 -16.54
C VAL A 115 -12.61 4.79 -17.06
#